data_AF-A0A966TXF4-F1
#
_entry.id   AF-A0A966TXF4-F1
#
_cell.length_a   1.000
_cell.length_b   1.000
_cell.length_c   1.000
_cell.angle_alpha   90.00
_cell.angle_beta   90.00
_cell.angle_gamma   90.00
#
_symmetry.space_group_name_H-M   'P 1'
#
loop_
_entity.id
_entity.type
_entity.pdbx_description
1 polymer ?
#
loop_
_entity_poly.entity_id
_entity_poly.type
_entity_poly.pdbx_seq_one_letter_code
_entity_poly.pdbx_strand_id
1 'polypeptide(L)'
;MLFGLVLGWFWNIRGEAIWIVPSLAILILYYLITVSRRDTKRALRAPFLRTAAAILVGSVGFTAVNSGIAYQNYRSYGVYTTNEMKSPAFRSAYGGLLRIETVQWERFIPVNREARNIAYDISPSFKRLEEYFEYGRGTQSWMKGGSDYIAAFFPWAFRDGLYSIGYFRDAPSTHEFLFAIGAEIDRACDSKKIKCRPRYSELAPKWHTEWNGLAGQIFLDTLKQFVKFKGFVEFGPRRGSQDDEKLLTNYKYVTQSLARPHRAELLERVPEYHKERIRWRNQIFAKILWPYRHLPQILFVMGVFVLIWRAYRILRGSRINASDAVSLALLAGIVSYAFILTILQVTSYTSIGRQLNTMYPIVLAFVLSWMAGLVRRES
;
A
#
# COMPACT_ATOMS: atom_id res chain seq x y z
N MET A 1 3.51 25.08 0.39
CA MET A 1 4.16 24.51 1.58
C MET A 1 3.27 23.47 2.25
N LEU A 2 2.05 23.84 2.68
CA LEU A 2 1.09 22.92 3.31
C LEU A 2 0.88 21.60 2.55
N PHE A 3 0.64 21.67 1.23
CA PHE A 3 0.51 20.47 0.40
C PHE A 3 1.72 19.55 0.48
N GLY A 4 2.94 20.11 0.45
CA GLY A 4 4.19 19.37 0.61
C GLY A 4 4.30 18.68 1.96
N LEU A 5 3.94 19.38 3.04
CA LEU A 5 3.94 18.82 4.40
C LEU A 5 2.96 17.64 4.52
N VAL A 6 1.72 17.81 4.03
CA VAL A 6 0.71 16.73 4.04
C VAL A 6 1.15 15.55 3.19
N LEU A 7 1.72 15.80 2.01
CA LEU A 7 2.26 14.76 1.14
C LEU A 7 3.42 14.01 1.80
N GLY A 8 4.29 14.70 2.54
CA GLY A 8 5.39 14.11 3.29
C GLY A 8 4.91 13.15 4.39
N TRP A 9 3.87 13.52 5.12
CA TRP A 9 3.23 12.63 6.10
C TRP A 9 2.56 11.43 5.43
N PHE A 10 1.77 11.67 4.38
CA PHE A 10 1.13 10.62 3.60
C PHE A 10 2.14 9.58 3.08
N TRP A 11 3.31 10.03 2.62
CA TRP A 11 4.38 9.19 2.11
C TRP A 11 4.98 8.23 3.14
N ASN A 12 5.01 8.65 4.41
CA ASN A 12 5.61 7.88 5.49
C ASN A 12 4.59 6.99 6.23
N ILE A 13 3.32 7.37 6.26
CA ILE A 13 2.26 6.57 6.90
C ILE A 13 1.84 5.37 6.03
N ARG A 14 2.02 5.46 4.69
CA ARG A 14 1.58 4.42 3.76
C ARG A 14 2.75 3.80 2.99
N GLY A 15 2.82 2.46 2.97
CA GLY A 15 3.86 1.73 2.23
C GLY A 15 3.71 1.87 0.72
N GLU A 16 2.47 2.00 0.27
CA GLU A 16 2.03 2.08 -1.13
C GLU A 16 1.96 3.51 -1.71
N ALA A 17 2.39 4.55 -0.96
CA ALA A 17 2.07 5.96 -1.24
C ALA A 17 2.35 6.44 -2.68
N ILE A 18 3.22 5.75 -3.42
CA ILE A 18 3.55 6.02 -4.83
C ILE A 18 2.34 6.06 -5.77
N TRP A 19 1.20 5.42 -5.43
CA TRP A 19 0.00 5.43 -6.29
C TRP A 19 -0.56 6.84 -6.56
N ILE A 20 -0.23 7.84 -5.74
CA ILE A 20 -0.70 9.23 -5.93
C ILE A 20 0.01 9.94 -7.09
N VAL A 21 1.18 9.44 -7.52
CA VAL A 21 2.04 10.11 -8.51
C VAL A 21 1.32 10.32 -9.86
N PRO A 22 0.63 9.32 -10.45
CA PRO A 22 -0.14 9.54 -11.68
C PRO A 22 -1.20 10.64 -11.56
N SER A 23 -1.89 10.73 -10.41
CA SER A 23 -2.87 11.79 -10.16
C SER A 23 -2.22 13.18 -10.17
N LEU A 24 -1.08 13.34 -9.49
CA LEU A 24 -0.34 14.60 -9.46
C LEU A 24 0.20 14.97 -10.83
N ALA A 25 0.72 14.00 -11.58
CA ALA A 25 1.22 14.21 -12.94
C ALA A 25 0.12 14.75 -13.88
N ILE A 26 -1.10 14.21 -13.81
CA ILE A 26 -2.23 14.68 -14.61
C ILE A 26 -2.61 16.13 -14.26
N LEU A 27 -2.64 16.48 -12.97
CA LEU A 27 -2.97 17.84 -12.53
C LEU A 27 -1.89 18.85 -12.96
N ILE A 28 -0.61 18.48 -12.83
CA ILE A 28 0.52 19.29 -13.29
C ILE A 28 0.45 19.48 -14.81
N LEU A 29 0.23 18.40 -15.56
CA LEU A 29 0.11 18.45 -17.02
C LEU A 29 -1.06 19.34 -17.47
N TYR A 30 -2.22 19.21 -16.83
CA TYR A 30 -3.37 20.07 -17.11
C TYR A 30 -3.05 21.55 -16.84
N TYR A 31 -2.40 21.85 -15.72
CA TYR A 31 -1.98 23.21 -15.40
C TYR A 31 -1.03 23.77 -16.48
N LEU A 32 -0.02 23.00 -16.90
CA LEU A 32 0.93 23.42 -17.94
C LEU A 32 0.25 23.68 -19.29
N ILE A 33 -0.68 22.81 -19.70
CA ILE A 33 -1.44 22.97 -20.95
C ILE A 33 -2.32 24.23 -20.90
N THR A 34 -3.02 24.47 -19.80
CA THR A 34 -3.94 25.61 -19.68
C THR A 34 -3.21 26.94 -19.67
N VAL A 35 -2.07 27.01 -18.97
CA VAL A 35 -1.18 28.16 -18.98
C VAL A 35 -0.63 28.43 -20.38
N SER A 36 -0.11 27.41 -21.06
CA SER A 36 0.50 27.57 -22.39
C SER A 36 -0.48 28.07 -23.45
N ARG A 37 -1.79 27.82 -23.28
CA ARG A 37 -2.83 28.24 -24.22
C ARG A 37 -3.37 29.66 -23.98
N ARG A 38 -3.15 30.25 -22.79
CA ARG A 38 -3.70 31.58 -22.43
C ARG A 38 -2.79 32.75 -22.82
N ASP A 39 -1.49 32.52 -22.95
CA ASP A 39 -0.51 33.62 -23.13
C ASP A 39 0.05 33.62 -24.56
N THR A 40 -0.61 34.32 -25.47
CA THR A 40 -0.18 34.46 -26.88
C THR A 40 0.85 35.57 -27.10
N LYS A 41 1.19 36.38 -26.08
CA LYS A 41 2.15 37.50 -26.21
C LYS A 41 3.12 37.73 -25.04
N ARG A 42 3.02 37.03 -23.91
CA ARG A 42 4.07 37.04 -22.86
C ARG A 42 4.84 35.74 -22.87
N ALA A 43 6.16 35.85 -22.71
CA ALA A 43 7.07 34.70 -22.66
C ALA A 43 6.57 33.67 -21.64
N LEU A 44 6.39 32.42 -22.10
CA LEU A 44 6.05 31.22 -21.31
C LEU A 44 6.88 31.06 -20.01
N ARG A 45 8.00 31.80 -19.90
CA ARG A 45 8.85 31.94 -18.73
C ARG A 45 8.11 32.29 -17.44
N ALA A 46 7.23 33.30 -17.43
CA ALA A 46 6.63 33.77 -16.18
C ALA A 46 5.74 32.72 -15.47
N PRO A 47 4.78 32.06 -16.15
CA PRO A 47 3.97 31.05 -15.49
C PRO A 47 4.73 29.72 -15.30
N PHE A 48 5.71 29.41 -16.15
CA PHE A 48 6.66 28.32 -15.89
C PHE A 48 7.40 28.54 -14.57
N LEU A 49 7.95 29.74 -14.33
CA LEU A 49 8.63 30.11 -13.08
C LEU A 49 7.70 30.01 -11.87
N ARG A 50 6.43 30.43 -11.97
CA ARG A 50 5.44 30.26 -10.88
C ARG A 50 5.16 28.79 -10.58
N THR A 51 5.06 27.96 -11.60
CA THR A 51 4.87 26.51 -11.44
C THR A 51 6.08 25.88 -10.78
N ALA A 52 7.27 26.19 -11.29
CA ALA A 52 8.53 25.73 -10.74
C ALA A 52 8.68 26.16 -9.28
N ALA A 53 8.31 27.40 -8.95
CA ALA A 53 8.29 27.89 -7.57
C ALA A 53 7.27 27.13 -6.71
N ALA A 54 6.06 26.87 -7.20
CA ALA A 54 5.06 26.10 -6.46
C ALA A 54 5.49 24.64 -6.20
N ILE A 55 6.07 23.99 -7.22
CA ILE A 55 6.67 22.65 -7.10
C ILE A 55 7.82 22.70 -6.11
N LEU A 56 8.74 23.66 -6.22
CA LEU A 56 9.86 23.82 -5.30
C LEU A 56 9.38 23.99 -3.86
N VAL A 57 8.43 24.88 -3.60
CA VAL A 57 7.87 25.12 -2.27
C VAL A 57 7.11 23.88 -1.75
N GLY A 58 6.48 23.10 -2.62
CA GLY A 58 5.90 21.80 -2.28
C GLY A 58 6.97 20.77 -1.91
N SER A 59 8.01 20.65 -2.74
CA SER A 59 9.15 19.75 -2.54
C SER A 59 9.94 20.09 -1.27
N VAL A 60 10.09 21.36 -0.92
CA VAL A 60 10.69 21.80 0.35
C VAL A 60 9.86 21.28 1.53
N GLY A 61 8.54 21.44 1.51
CA GLY A 61 7.67 20.90 2.58
C GLY A 61 7.74 19.38 2.67
N PHE A 62 7.71 18.68 1.54
CA PHE A 62 7.85 17.22 1.48
C PHE A 62 9.21 16.76 2.06
N THR A 63 10.30 17.41 1.64
CA THR A 63 11.66 17.08 2.07
C THR A 63 11.86 17.41 3.54
N ALA A 64 11.27 18.49 4.06
CA ALA A 64 11.33 18.86 5.47
C ALA A 64 10.74 17.78 6.37
N VAL A 65 9.59 17.20 6.00
CA VAL A 65 8.98 16.10 6.79
C VAL A 65 9.86 14.84 6.74
N ASN A 66 10.29 14.42 5.55
CA ASN A 66 11.13 13.22 5.41
C ASN A 66 12.47 13.37 6.14
N SER A 67 13.11 14.54 6.01
CA SER A 67 14.36 14.85 6.69
C SER A 67 14.18 14.98 8.19
N GLY A 68 13.07 15.56 8.65
CA GLY A 68 12.73 15.65 10.08
C GLY A 68 12.60 14.26 10.71
N ILE A 69 11.89 13.33 10.05
CA ILE A 69 11.77 11.94 10.52
C ILE A 69 13.14 11.25 10.51
N ALA A 70 13.89 11.35 9.40
CA ALA A 70 15.20 10.73 9.28
C ALA A 70 16.22 11.28 10.28
N TYR A 71 16.17 12.59 10.56
CA TYR A 71 17.00 13.24 11.57
C TYR A 71 16.67 12.75 12.99
N GLN A 72 15.39 12.59 13.31
CA GLN A 72 15.01 12.03 14.62
C GLN A 72 15.46 10.58 14.78
N ASN A 73 15.38 9.77 13.71
CA ASN A 73 15.94 8.43 13.71
C ASN A 73 17.47 8.44 13.82
N TYR A 74 18.16 9.38 13.18
CA TYR A 74 19.59 9.55 13.34
C TYR A 74 19.98 9.90 14.77
N ARG A 75 19.28 10.84 15.40
CA ARG A 75 19.53 11.24 16.79
C ARG A 75 19.25 10.11 17.79
N SER A 76 18.22 9.31 17.55
CA SER A 76 17.73 8.31 18.50
C SER A 76 18.38 6.93 18.30
N TYR A 77 18.71 6.60 17.05
CA TYR A 77 19.18 5.27 16.65
C TYR A 77 20.51 5.30 15.88
N GLY A 78 21.04 6.45 15.49
CA GLY A 78 22.32 6.57 14.78
C GLY A 78 22.25 6.41 13.26
N VAL A 79 21.06 6.21 12.68
CA VAL A 79 20.88 5.99 11.24
C VAL A 79 19.91 6.99 10.61
N TYR A 80 20.32 7.61 9.50
CA TYR A 80 19.50 8.58 8.77
C TYR A 80 18.59 7.86 7.76
N THR A 81 17.44 7.36 8.23
CA THR A 81 16.41 6.72 7.39
C THR A 81 15.03 7.05 7.95
N THR A 82 13.98 7.06 7.12
CA THR A 82 12.61 7.23 7.63
C THR A 82 11.97 5.93 8.10
N ASN A 83 12.35 4.81 7.49
CA ASN A 83 11.83 3.48 7.76
C ASN A 83 12.89 2.44 7.42
N GLU A 84 13.13 1.49 8.33
CA GLU A 84 14.11 0.41 8.14
C GLU A 84 13.85 -0.43 6.89
N MET A 85 12.61 -0.82 6.59
CA MET A 85 12.29 -1.63 5.40
C MET A 85 12.57 -0.88 4.09
N LYS A 86 12.57 0.45 4.13
CA LYS A 86 12.92 1.32 3.00
C LYS A 86 14.39 1.76 3.05
N SER A 87 15.16 1.34 4.06
CA SER A 87 16.58 1.71 4.18
C SER A 87 17.41 1.04 3.08
N PRO A 88 18.52 1.67 2.65
CA PRO A 88 19.43 1.05 1.69
C PRO A 88 20.00 -0.28 2.19
N ALA A 89 20.25 -0.43 3.50
CA ALA A 89 20.78 -1.64 4.10
C ALA A 89 19.81 -2.83 3.96
N PHE A 90 18.56 -2.64 4.37
CA PHE A 90 17.53 -3.69 4.26
C PHE A 90 17.26 -4.06 2.79
N ARG A 91 17.18 -3.07 1.91
CA ARG A 91 17.04 -3.26 0.45
C ARG A 91 18.23 -3.99 -0.18
N SER A 92 19.43 -3.75 0.34
CA SER A 92 20.63 -4.46 -0.09
C SER A 92 20.52 -5.95 0.24
N ALA A 93 20.26 -6.30 1.50
CA ALA A 93 20.14 -7.69 1.95
C ALA A 93 18.93 -8.41 1.33
N TYR A 94 17.72 -7.89 1.56
CA TYR A 94 16.49 -8.55 1.15
C TYR A 94 16.35 -8.58 -0.37
N GLY A 95 16.70 -7.49 -1.07
CA GLY A 95 16.78 -7.47 -2.52
C GLY A 95 17.81 -8.44 -3.08
N GLY A 96 18.92 -8.66 -2.37
CA GLY A 96 19.92 -9.68 -2.67
C GLY A 96 19.32 -11.10 -2.63
N LEU A 97 18.55 -11.42 -1.59
CA LEU A 97 17.87 -12.71 -1.48
C LEU A 97 16.83 -12.91 -2.60
N LEU A 98 16.04 -11.88 -2.92
CA LEU A 98 14.99 -11.95 -3.95
C LEU A 98 15.53 -12.13 -5.37
N ARG A 99 16.77 -11.73 -5.65
CA ARG A 99 17.37 -11.81 -7.00
C ARG A 99 18.04 -13.16 -7.28
N ILE A 100 18.26 -14.01 -6.26
CA ILE A 100 18.80 -15.35 -6.46
C ILE A 100 17.82 -16.14 -7.35
N GLU A 101 18.35 -16.74 -8.41
CA GLU A 101 17.54 -17.54 -9.32
C GLU A 101 17.47 -19.00 -8.84
N THR A 102 16.25 -19.53 -8.76
CA THR A 102 15.94 -20.89 -8.34
C THR A 102 15.25 -21.66 -9.45
N VAL A 103 15.45 -22.97 -9.49
CA VAL A 103 14.78 -23.85 -10.47
C VAL A 103 13.31 -23.99 -10.12
N GLN A 104 13.01 -24.24 -8.84
CA GLN A 104 11.65 -24.33 -8.36
C GLN A 104 11.21 -22.96 -7.84
N TRP A 105 10.06 -22.48 -8.30
CA TRP A 105 9.43 -21.27 -7.80
C TRP A 105 7.99 -21.56 -7.42
N GLU A 106 7.56 -21.01 -6.29
CA GLU A 106 6.19 -21.12 -5.81
C GLU A 106 5.62 -19.72 -5.57
N ARG A 107 4.37 -19.51 -6.01
CA ARG A 107 3.69 -18.24 -5.79
C ARG A 107 3.59 -17.99 -4.29
N PHE A 108 3.93 -16.76 -3.87
CA PHE A 108 4.03 -16.34 -2.48
C PHE A 108 5.26 -16.84 -1.70
N ILE A 109 6.22 -17.55 -2.30
CA ILE A 109 7.43 -18.01 -1.59
C ILE A 109 8.67 -17.52 -2.34
N PRO A 110 9.01 -16.22 -2.24
CA PRO A 110 10.02 -15.61 -3.10
C PRO A 110 11.46 -15.87 -2.64
N VAL A 111 11.66 -16.18 -1.36
CA VAL A 111 12.95 -16.62 -0.79
C VAL A 111 12.75 -18.03 -0.26
N ASN A 112 12.49 -18.95 -1.19
CA ASN A 112 12.27 -20.36 -0.88
C ASN A 112 13.53 -21.03 -0.32
N ARG A 113 13.40 -22.28 0.12
CA ARG A 113 14.51 -23.06 0.67
C ARG A 113 15.72 -23.15 -0.25
N GLU A 114 15.51 -23.31 -1.56
CA GLU A 114 16.61 -23.34 -2.54
C GLU A 114 17.40 -22.02 -2.54
N ALA A 115 16.72 -20.87 -2.59
CA ALA A 115 17.35 -19.56 -2.51
C ALA A 115 18.11 -19.36 -1.19
N ARG A 116 17.55 -19.81 -0.07
CA ARG A 116 18.21 -19.73 1.24
C ARG A 116 19.47 -20.60 1.31
N ASN A 117 19.41 -21.83 0.83
CA ASN A 117 20.58 -22.73 0.79
C ASN A 117 21.71 -22.13 -0.04
N ILE A 118 21.38 -21.63 -1.24
CA ILE A 118 22.35 -20.91 -2.08
C ILE A 118 22.95 -19.72 -1.31
N ALA A 119 22.11 -18.93 -0.62
CA ALA A 119 22.57 -17.79 0.16
C ALA A 119 23.49 -18.20 1.32
N TYR A 120 23.21 -19.30 2.03
CA TYR A 120 24.08 -19.82 3.10
C TYR A 120 25.47 -20.21 2.58
N ASP A 121 25.55 -20.75 1.36
CA ASP A 121 26.82 -21.17 0.75
C ASP A 121 27.72 -20.00 0.29
N ILE A 122 27.12 -18.84 0.00
CA ILE A 122 27.84 -17.69 -0.59
C ILE A 122 27.91 -16.47 0.32
N SER A 123 27.09 -16.39 1.36
CA SER A 123 27.06 -15.30 2.33
C SER A 123 27.33 -15.84 3.74
N PRO A 124 28.58 -15.74 4.23
CA PRO A 124 28.91 -16.05 5.63
C PRO A 124 28.03 -15.27 6.62
N SER A 125 27.63 -14.05 6.27
CA SER A 125 26.71 -13.24 7.09
C SER A 125 25.32 -13.87 7.15
N PHE A 126 24.71 -14.23 6.00
CA PHE A 126 23.38 -14.83 5.97
C PHE A 126 23.36 -16.24 6.57
N LYS A 127 24.46 -17.00 6.43
CA LYS A 127 24.62 -18.33 7.03
C LYS A 127 24.40 -18.34 8.55
N ARG A 128 24.69 -17.24 9.25
CA ARG A 128 24.39 -17.14 10.70
C ARG A 128 22.91 -17.27 11.04
N LEU A 129 22.01 -17.13 10.06
CA LEU A 129 20.57 -17.24 10.22
C LEU A 129 20.02 -18.64 9.85
N GLU A 130 20.89 -19.56 9.40
CA GLU A 130 20.52 -20.90 8.95
C GLU A 130 19.75 -21.68 10.03
N GLU A 131 20.29 -21.73 11.24
CA GLU A 131 19.64 -22.40 12.38
C GLU A 131 18.23 -21.84 12.63
N TYR A 132 18.08 -20.51 12.59
CA TYR A 132 16.79 -19.86 12.81
C TYR A 132 15.77 -20.21 11.72
N PHE A 133 16.20 -20.22 10.45
CA PHE A 133 15.31 -20.39 9.30
C PHE A 133 15.00 -21.85 8.96
N GLU A 134 15.90 -22.79 9.25
CA GLU A 134 15.71 -24.19 8.88
C GLU A 134 15.23 -25.06 10.05
N TYR A 135 15.61 -24.73 11.29
CA TYR A 135 15.39 -25.61 12.46
C TYR A 135 14.78 -24.91 13.67
N GLY A 136 14.90 -23.59 13.76
CA GLY A 136 14.58 -22.81 14.96
C GLY A 136 13.19 -22.18 14.98
N ARG A 137 13.09 -21.06 15.72
CA ARG A 137 11.83 -20.31 15.92
C ARG A 137 11.20 -19.82 14.62
N GLY A 138 12.01 -19.61 13.58
CA GLY A 138 11.55 -19.17 12.26
C GLY A 138 10.46 -20.09 11.71
N THR A 139 10.73 -21.39 11.66
CA THR A 139 9.83 -22.38 11.07
C THR A 139 8.53 -22.49 11.86
N GLN A 140 8.63 -22.44 13.19
CA GLN A 140 7.50 -22.53 14.11
C GLN A 140 6.59 -21.30 14.06
N SER A 141 7.18 -20.10 13.95
CA SER A 141 6.45 -18.84 14.15
C SER A 141 5.96 -18.21 12.86
N TRP A 142 6.72 -18.35 11.76
CA TRP A 142 6.54 -17.53 10.56
C TRP A 142 6.12 -18.31 9.31
N MET A 143 6.30 -19.63 9.25
CA MET A 143 5.73 -20.44 8.16
C MET A 143 4.20 -20.56 8.25
N LYS A 144 3.61 -20.31 9.43
CA LYS A 144 2.15 -20.29 9.66
C LYS A 144 1.42 -21.55 9.15
N GLY A 145 2.05 -22.71 9.29
CA GLY A 145 1.51 -24.00 8.83
C GLY A 145 1.65 -24.27 7.33
N GLY A 146 2.33 -23.40 6.58
CA GLY A 146 2.72 -23.64 5.19
C GLY A 146 3.99 -24.49 5.06
N SER A 147 4.31 -24.87 3.82
CA SER A 147 5.53 -25.61 3.45
C SER A 147 6.81 -24.78 3.54
N ASP A 148 6.72 -23.45 3.44
CA ASP A 148 7.84 -22.52 3.54
C ASP A 148 7.35 -21.10 3.95
N TYR A 149 8.26 -20.14 4.06
CA TYR A 149 7.96 -18.76 4.45
C TYR A 149 7.23 -17.98 3.36
N ILE A 150 5.99 -17.61 3.66
CA ILE A 150 5.16 -16.80 2.76
C ILE A 150 5.72 -15.36 2.69
N ALA A 151 5.71 -14.75 1.51
CA ALA A 151 6.31 -13.44 1.21
C ALA A 151 5.81 -12.32 2.12
N ALA A 152 4.52 -12.34 2.49
CA ALA A 152 3.94 -11.37 3.43
C ALA A 152 4.59 -11.41 4.82
N PHE A 153 5.18 -12.55 5.20
CA PHE A 153 5.78 -12.80 6.50
C PHE A 153 7.30 -12.85 6.47
N PHE A 154 7.91 -13.17 5.32
CA PHE A 154 9.36 -13.31 5.21
C PHE A 154 10.13 -12.07 5.71
N PRO A 155 9.79 -10.81 5.36
CA PRO A 155 10.50 -9.65 5.90
C PRO A 155 10.45 -9.56 7.43
N TRP A 156 9.36 -10.04 8.05
CA TRP A 156 9.23 -10.06 9.51
C TRP A 156 10.00 -11.23 10.14
N ALA A 157 9.97 -12.40 9.50
CA ALA A 157 10.81 -13.54 9.87
C ALA A 157 12.30 -13.18 9.79
N PHE A 158 12.71 -12.44 8.76
CA PHE A 158 14.07 -11.97 8.58
C PHE A 158 14.51 -11.01 9.69
N ARG A 159 13.64 -10.07 10.08
CA ARG A 159 13.89 -9.20 11.24
C ARG A 159 13.98 -10.01 12.55
N ASP A 160 13.07 -10.93 12.80
CA ASP A 160 13.12 -11.75 14.02
C ASP A 160 14.35 -12.67 14.04
N GLY A 161 14.78 -13.17 12.89
CA GLY A 161 16.04 -13.90 12.72
C GLY A 161 17.26 -13.04 13.07
N LEU A 162 17.34 -11.82 12.54
CA LEU A 162 18.40 -10.86 12.89
C LEU A 162 18.42 -10.56 14.39
N TYR A 163 17.26 -10.37 15.01
CA TYR A 163 17.12 -10.19 16.46
C TYR A 163 17.64 -11.42 17.23
N SER A 164 17.35 -12.63 16.75
CA SER A 164 17.75 -13.88 17.41
C SER A 164 19.28 -14.06 17.53
N ILE A 165 20.05 -13.45 16.61
CA ILE A 165 21.51 -13.49 16.62
C ILE A 165 22.16 -12.21 17.17
N GLY A 166 21.37 -11.36 17.84
CA GLY A 166 21.85 -10.22 18.62
C GLY A 166 21.83 -8.85 17.94
N TYR A 167 21.26 -8.72 16.73
CA TYR A 167 21.06 -7.41 16.09
C TYR A 167 19.84 -6.67 16.65
N PHE A 168 19.67 -5.41 16.24
CA PHE A 168 18.71 -4.42 16.79
C PHE A 168 19.02 -3.89 18.20
N ARG A 169 20.21 -4.17 18.75
CA ARG A 169 20.70 -3.45 19.94
C ARG A 169 21.06 -2.00 19.60
N ASP A 170 21.67 -1.81 18.44
CA ASP A 170 21.91 -0.52 17.80
C ASP A 170 21.64 -0.64 16.29
N ALA A 171 21.21 0.46 15.68
CA ALA A 171 20.86 0.45 14.25
C ALA A 171 22.07 0.45 13.30
N PRO A 172 23.20 1.13 13.59
CA PRO A 172 24.38 1.10 12.74
C PRO A 172 24.93 -0.30 12.52
N SER A 173 25.16 -1.08 13.59
CA SER A 173 25.68 -2.46 13.47
C SER A 173 24.72 -3.36 12.67
N THR A 174 23.42 -3.17 12.85
CA THR A 174 22.38 -3.90 12.10
C THR A 174 22.42 -3.54 10.61
N HIS A 175 22.59 -2.26 10.28
CA HIS A 175 22.71 -1.80 8.90
C HIS A 175 24.00 -2.31 8.24
N GLU A 176 25.13 -2.28 8.93
CA GLU A 176 26.41 -2.84 8.45
C GLU A 176 26.28 -4.32 8.13
N PHE A 177 25.65 -5.09 9.03
CA PHE A 177 25.43 -6.52 8.80
C PHE A 177 24.50 -6.81 7.61
N LEU A 178 23.42 -6.03 7.46
CA LEU A 178 22.54 -6.12 6.30
C LEU A 178 23.28 -5.78 5.00
N PHE A 179 24.13 -4.75 4.99
CA PHE A 179 24.97 -4.45 3.84
C PHE A 179 25.96 -5.58 3.54
N ALA A 180 26.54 -6.22 4.56
CA ALA A 180 27.43 -7.36 4.37
C ALA A 180 26.71 -8.52 3.65
N ILE A 181 25.50 -8.88 4.09
CA ILE A 181 24.66 -9.89 3.41
C ILE A 181 24.46 -9.51 1.93
N GLY A 182 24.01 -8.29 1.66
CA GLY A 182 23.74 -7.85 0.30
C GLY A 182 24.98 -7.83 -0.59
N ALA A 183 26.11 -7.34 -0.07
CA ALA A 183 27.38 -7.25 -0.80
C ALA A 183 28.03 -8.64 -1.04
N GLU A 184 27.88 -9.58 -0.12
CA GLU A 184 28.29 -10.98 -0.31
C GLU A 184 27.50 -11.63 -1.45
N ILE A 185 26.17 -11.45 -1.47
CA ILE A 185 25.31 -11.95 -2.54
C ILE A 185 25.64 -11.28 -3.88
N ASP A 186 25.75 -9.95 -3.90
CA ASP A 186 26.04 -9.22 -5.14
C ASP A 186 27.40 -9.63 -5.73
N ARG A 187 28.45 -9.82 -4.91
CA ARG A 187 29.74 -10.35 -5.38
C ARG A 187 29.62 -11.74 -6.01
N ALA A 188 28.81 -12.63 -5.42
CA ALA A 188 28.58 -13.97 -5.97
C ALA A 188 27.81 -13.92 -7.31
N CYS A 189 26.88 -12.98 -7.45
CA CYS A 189 26.19 -12.71 -8.72
C CYS A 189 27.14 -12.15 -9.80
N ASP A 190 27.94 -11.13 -9.45
CA ASP A 190 28.80 -10.41 -10.40
C ASP A 190 29.95 -11.30 -10.90
N SER A 191 30.48 -12.16 -10.03
CA SER A 191 31.47 -13.20 -10.39
C SER A 191 30.86 -14.41 -11.10
N LYS A 192 29.54 -14.44 -11.31
CA LYS A 192 28.79 -15.55 -11.91
C LYS A 192 28.93 -16.89 -11.16
N LYS A 193 29.29 -16.85 -9.88
CA LYS A 193 29.32 -18.05 -9.01
C LYS A 193 27.91 -18.64 -8.83
N ILE A 194 26.89 -17.79 -8.86
CA ILE A 194 25.47 -18.17 -8.84
C ILE A 194 24.72 -17.44 -9.95
N LYS A 195 23.58 -17.99 -10.37
CA LYS A 195 22.68 -17.29 -11.29
C LYS A 195 21.83 -16.28 -10.53
N CYS A 196 21.84 -15.04 -11.01
CA CYS A 196 21.09 -13.96 -10.41
C CYS A 196 20.34 -13.16 -11.47
N ARG A 197 19.22 -12.62 -11.04
CA ARG A 197 18.42 -11.66 -11.80
C ARG A 197 18.96 -10.25 -11.62
N PRO A 198 18.66 -9.30 -12.53
CA PRO A 198 19.01 -7.90 -12.33
C PRO A 198 18.23 -7.29 -11.16
N ARG A 199 18.81 -6.27 -10.50
CA ARG A 199 18.16 -5.51 -9.41
C ARG A 199 17.11 -4.55 -9.97
N TYR A 200 15.97 -5.07 -10.44
CA TYR A 200 14.84 -4.23 -10.89
C TYR A 200 13.93 -3.79 -9.74
N SER A 201 13.79 -4.63 -8.71
CA SER A 201 13.00 -4.35 -7.52
C SER A 201 13.74 -4.87 -6.29
N GLU A 202 13.91 -4.01 -5.28
CA GLU A 202 14.63 -4.36 -4.05
C GLU A 202 13.73 -4.96 -2.98
N LEU A 203 12.41 -4.90 -3.16
CA LEU A 203 11.42 -5.29 -2.14
C LEU A 203 10.22 -6.09 -2.69
N ALA A 204 10.14 -6.30 -4.01
CA ALA A 204 9.07 -7.08 -4.62
C ALA A 204 9.65 -8.32 -5.33
N PRO A 205 9.00 -9.49 -5.20
CA PRO A 205 9.39 -10.69 -5.94
C PRO A 205 9.39 -10.49 -7.46
N LYS A 206 10.10 -11.37 -8.17
CA LYS A 206 10.05 -11.44 -9.63
C LYS A 206 8.61 -11.62 -10.10
N TRP A 207 8.24 -10.90 -11.17
CA TRP A 207 7.01 -11.18 -11.90
C TRP A 207 7.16 -12.40 -12.80
N HIS A 208 6.21 -13.33 -12.71
CA HIS A 208 6.10 -14.50 -13.56
C HIS A 208 4.99 -14.27 -14.60
N THR A 209 5.27 -14.52 -15.87
CA THR A 209 4.33 -14.29 -16.99
C THR A 209 3.05 -15.12 -16.87
N GLU A 210 3.15 -16.26 -16.21
CA GLU A 210 2.07 -17.17 -15.84
C GLU A 210 1.01 -16.47 -14.97
N TRP A 211 1.37 -15.38 -14.29
CA TRP A 211 0.45 -14.60 -13.47
C TRP A 211 -0.35 -13.56 -14.25
N ASN A 212 -0.08 -13.33 -15.55
CA ASN A 212 -0.76 -12.26 -16.31
C ASN A 212 -2.29 -12.43 -16.33
N GLY A 213 -2.79 -13.64 -16.55
CA GLY A 213 -4.23 -13.93 -16.54
C GLY A 213 -4.86 -13.72 -15.17
N LEU A 214 -4.20 -14.22 -14.12
CA LEU A 214 -4.60 -14.02 -12.73
C LEU A 214 -4.59 -12.53 -12.34
N ALA A 215 -3.56 -11.80 -12.73
CA ALA A 215 -3.40 -10.38 -12.44
C ALA A 215 -4.54 -9.56 -13.06
N GLY A 216 -4.95 -9.87 -14.29
CA GLY A 216 -6.11 -9.25 -14.92
C GLY A 216 -7.40 -9.49 -14.12
N GLN A 217 -7.63 -10.71 -13.65
CA GLN A 217 -8.78 -11.06 -12.82
C GLN A 217 -8.76 -10.32 -11.48
N ILE A 218 -7.63 -10.39 -10.76
CA ILE A 218 -7.44 -9.70 -9.47
C ILE A 218 -7.61 -8.19 -9.62
N PHE A 219 -7.08 -7.60 -10.68
CA PHE A 219 -7.22 -6.17 -10.95
C PHE A 219 -8.68 -5.77 -11.12
N LEU A 220 -9.44 -6.50 -11.94
CA LEU A 220 -10.87 -6.25 -12.12
C LEU A 220 -11.66 -6.46 -10.84
N ASP A 221 -11.34 -7.48 -10.06
CA ASP A 221 -12.01 -7.75 -8.79
C ASP A 221 -11.67 -6.71 -7.72
N THR A 222 -10.42 -6.21 -7.70
CA THR A 222 -9.99 -5.10 -6.85
C THR A 222 -10.76 -3.82 -7.20
N LEU A 223 -10.88 -3.47 -8.49
CA LEU A 223 -11.69 -2.33 -8.93
C LEU A 223 -13.17 -2.50 -8.54
N LYS A 224 -13.74 -3.70 -8.73
CA LYS A 224 -15.10 -4.00 -8.28
C LYS A 224 -15.24 -3.81 -6.76
N GLN A 225 -14.25 -4.20 -5.96
CA GLN A 225 -14.28 -4.04 -4.51
C GLN A 225 -14.22 -2.57 -4.08
N PHE A 226 -13.39 -1.74 -4.73
CA PHE A 226 -13.34 -0.29 -4.47
C PHE A 226 -14.70 0.38 -4.67
N VAL A 227 -15.44 -0.04 -5.70
CA VAL A 227 -16.66 0.61 -6.13
C VAL A 227 -17.91 0.04 -5.45
N LYS A 228 -17.96 -1.28 -5.21
CA LYS A 228 -19.16 -1.95 -4.67
C LYS A 228 -19.30 -1.87 -3.14
N PHE A 229 -18.28 -1.38 -2.43
CA PHE A 229 -18.28 -1.38 -0.96
C PHE A 229 -18.68 -2.75 -0.37
N LYS A 230 -18.22 -3.84 -1.02
CA LYS A 230 -18.50 -5.22 -0.60
C LYS A 230 -17.46 -5.64 0.43
N GLY A 231 -17.91 -6.17 1.57
CA GLY A 231 -17.03 -6.62 2.65
C GLY A 231 -17.39 -6.08 4.04
N PHE A 232 -18.34 -5.15 4.14
CA PHE A 232 -18.96 -4.85 5.43
C PHE A 232 -19.77 -6.06 5.90
N VAL A 233 -19.17 -6.84 6.79
CA VAL A 233 -19.89 -7.86 7.55
C VAL A 233 -20.50 -7.14 8.74
N GLU A 234 -21.83 -7.06 8.79
CA GLU A 234 -22.60 -6.40 9.86
C GLU A 234 -22.18 -6.86 11.27
N PHE A 235 -21.59 -8.04 11.34
CA PHE A 235 -21.16 -8.73 12.54
C PHE A 235 -19.67 -9.02 12.61
N GLY A 236 -18.87 -8.53 11.65
CA GLY A 236 -17.46 -8.91 11.46
C GLY A 236 -17.29 -10.39 11.05
N PRO A 237 -16.10 -10.79 10.57
CA PRO A 237 -15.80 -12.19 10.25
C PRO A 237 -15.70 -13.09 11.50
N ARG A 238 -15.63 -12.51 12.71
CA ARG A 238 -15.52 -13.23 13.98
C ARG A 238 -16.87 -13.25 14.69
N ARG A 239 -17.35 -14.44 15.07
CA ARG A 239 -18.65 -14.63 15.77
C ARG A 239 -18.70 -14.11 17.22
N GLY A 240 -17.60 -13.54 17.72
CA GLY A 240 -17.53 -12.90 19.04
C GLY A 240 -16.23 -12.10 19.21
N SER A 241 -16.21 -11.26 20.25
CA SER A 241 -15.00 -10.57 20.71
C SER A 241 -14.00 -11.59 21.25
N GLN A 242 -12.73 -11.44 20.89
CA GLN A 242 -11.63 -12.30 21.33
C GLN A 242 -10.48 -11.39 21.71
N ASP A 243 -10.09 -11.41 22.98
CA ASP A 243 -8.82 -10.89 23.48
C ASP A 243 -8.66 -11.27 24.96
N ASP A 244 -7.59 -10.82 25.61
CA ASP A 244 -7.41 -10.95 27.05
C ASP A 244 -8.50 -10.20 27.85
N GLU A 245 -8.71 -10.61 29.11
CA GLU A 245 -9.75 -10.05 29.96
C GLU A 245 -9.59 -8.54 30.18
N LYS A 246 -8.34 -8.08 30.24
CA LYS A 246 -8.00 -6.67 30.42
C LYS A 246 -8.44 -5.83 29.22
N LEU A 247 -8.16 -6.24 27.98
CA LEU A 247 -8.59 -5.51 26.81
C LEU A 247 -10.11 -5.57 26.63
N LEU A 248 -10.74 -6.70 26.92
CA LEU A 248 -12.21 -6.81 26.88
C LEU A 248 -12.88 -5.88 27.90
N THR A 249 -12.31 -5.76 29.10
CA THR A 249 -12.75 -4.85 30.15
C THR A 249 -12.56 -3.39 29.72
N ASN A 250 -11.37 -3.03 29.24
CA ASN A 250 -11.09 -1.69 28.72
C ASN A 250 -12.01 -1.33 27.55
N TYR A 251 -12.25 -2.25 26.61
CA TYR A 251 -13.19 -2.06 25.53
C TYR A 251 -14.59 -1.73 26.06
N LYS A 252 -15.06 -2.48 27.07
CA LYS A 252 -16.37 -2.23 27.69
C LYS A 252 -16.44 -0.85 28.34
N TYR A 253 -15.39 -0.41 29.05
CA TYR A 253 -15.34 0.92 29.67
C TYR A 253 -15.26 2.05 28.65
N VAL A 254 -14.37 1.95 27.66
CA VAL A 254 -14.13 3.01 26.67
C VAL A 254 -15.29 3.14 25.69
N THR A 255 -15.79 2.02 25.18
CA THR A 255 -16.82 2.03 24.13
C THR A 255 -18.24 1.95 24.67
N GLN A 256 -18.40 1.76 25.98
CA GLN A 256 -19.68 1.48 26.65
C GLN A 256 -20.50 0.40 25.91
N SER A 257 -19.80 -0.56 25.33
CA SER A 257 -20.37 -1.65 24.53
C SER A 257 -19.88 -2.98 25.08
N LEU A 258 -20.81 -3.93 25.23
CA LEU A 258 -20.46 -5.27 25.70
C LEU A 258 -19.60 -6.00 24.65
N ALA A 259 -18.64 -6.77 25.13
CA ALA A 259 -17.97 -7.78 24.32
C ALA A 259 -19.01 -8.79 23.81
N ARG A 260 -18.93 -9.16 22.54
CA ARG A 260 -19.87 -10.14 21.97
C ARG A 260 -19.41 -11.54 22.37
N PRO A 261 -20.22 -12.33 23.10
CA PRO A 261 -19.83 -13.68 23.47
C PRO A 261 -19.72 -14.58 22.24
N HIS A 262 -18.85 -15.58 22.33
CA HIS A 262 -18.61 -16.53 21.23
C HIS A 262 -19.71 -17.58 21.10
N ARG A 263 -20.34 -17.96 22.22
CA ARG A 263 -21.43 -18.94 22.26
C ARG A 263 -22.76 -18.23 22.00
N ALA A 264 -23.54 -18.78 21.08
CA ALA A 264 -24.85 -18.23 20.72
C ALA A 264 -25.81 -18.19 21.93
N GLU A 265 -25.77 -19.20 22.79
CA GLU A 265 -26.57 -19.30 24.02
C GLU A 265 -26.36 -18.12 24.97
N LEU A 266 -25.15 -17.57 25.02
CA LEU A 266 -24.84 -16.41 25.87
C LEU A 266 -25.40 -15.10 25.31
N LEU A 267 -25.80 -15.06 24.03
CA LEU A 267 -26.48 -13.91 23.45
C LEU A 267 -27.91 -13.77 23.98
N GLU A 268 -28.54 -14.88 24.40
CA GLU A 268 -29.89 -14.86 24.98
C GLU A 268 -29.90 -14.19 26.35
N ARG A 269 -28.80 -14.34 27.11
CA ARG A 269 -28.60 -13.73 28.44
C ARG A 269 -28.30 -12.24 28.42
N VAL A 270 -28.14 -11.63 27.24
CA VAL A 270 -27.94 -10.18 27.11
C VAL A 270 -29.23 -9.45 27.51
N PRO A 271 -29.18 -8.41 28.38
CA PRO A 271 -30.37 -7.65 28.75
C PRO A 271 -31.11 -7.07 27.54
N GLU A 272 -32.44 -7.03 27.59
CA GLU A 272 -33.28 -6.57 26.46
C GLU A 272 -32.96 -5.15 25.99
N TYR A 273 -32.66 -4.24 26.92
CA TYR A 273 -32.21 -2.88 26.59
C TYR A 273 -31.01 -2.86 25.61
N HIS A 274 -30.03 -3.76 25.82
CA HIS A 274 -28.88 -3.86 24.92
C HIS A 274 -29.23 -4.50 23.57
N LYS A 275 -30.15 -5.47 23.56
CA LYS A 275 -30.67 -6.07 22.32
C LYS A 275 -31.40 -5.02 21.48
N GLU A 276 -32.22 -4.16 22.09
CA GLU A 276 -32.88 -3.04 21.43
C GLU A 276 -31.90 -2.02 20.88
N ARG A 277 -30.92 -1.58 21.69
CA ARG A 277 -29.87 -0.64 21.23
C ARG A 277 -29.12 -1.19 20.01
N ILE A 278 -28.76 -2.47 20.03
CA ILE A 278 -28.07 -3.13 18.91
C ILE A 278 -28.99 -3.21 17.68
N ARG A 279 -30.26 -3.61 17.85
CA ARG A 279 -31.25 -3.65 16.76
C ARG A 279 -31.43 -2.28 16.10
N TRP A 280 -31.67 -1.24 16.89
CA TRP A 280 -31.80 0.14 16.41
C TRP A 280 -30.56 0.61 15.65
N ARG A 281 -29.38 0.39 16.24
CA ARG A 281 -28.10 0.73 15.61
C ARG A 281 -27.94 0.01 14.26
N ASN A 282 -28.21 -1.29 14.21
CA ASN A 282 -28.12 -2.08 12.99
C ASN A 282 -29.12 -1.63 11.93
N GLN A 283 -30.35 -1.27 12.31
CA GLN A 283 -31.33 -0.70 11.37
C GLN A 283 -30.87 0.62 10.77
N ILE A 284 -30.34 1.54 11.60
CA ILE A 284 -29.77 2.82 11.12
C ILE A 284 -28.59 2.54 10.18
N PHE A 285 -27.68 1.65 10.57
CA PHE A 285 -26.55 1.26 9.72
C PHE A 285 -27.01 0.64 8.41
N ALA A 286 -28.01 -0.24 8.41
CA ALA A 286 -28.54 -0.84 7.20
C ALA A 286 -29.14 0.21 6.26
N LYS A 287 -29.89 1.18 6.81
CA LYS A 287 -30.46 2.31 6.04
C LYS A 287 -29.38 3.20 5.42
N ILE A 288 -28.27 3.45 6.11
CA ILE A 288 -27.14 4.23 5.58
C ILE A 288 -26.30 3.40 4.60
N LEU A 289 -26.09 2.12 4.89
CA LEU A 289 -25.25 1.23 4.11
C LEU A 289 -25.88 0.91 2.76
N TRP A 290 -27.20 0.78 2.67
CA TRP A 290 -27.89 0.48 1.42
C TRP A 290 -27.55 1.50 0.31
N PRO A 291 -27.79 2.82 0.46
CA PRO A 291 -27.43 3.78 -0.58
C PRO A 291 -25.92 3.83 -0.79
N TYR A 292 -25.12 3.70 0.27
CA TYR A 292 -23.66 3.73 0.17
C TYR A 292 -23.08 2.54 -0.62
N ARG A 293 -23.77 1.40 -0.62
CA ARG A 293 -23.38 0.19 -1.35
C ARG A 293 -23.87 0.19 -2.79
N HIS A 294 -25.00 0.84 -3.06
CA HIS A 294 -25.68 0.76 -4.37
C HIS A 294 -25.50 1.99 -5.26
N LEU A 295 -25.49 3.19 -4.69
CA LEU A 295 -25.46 4.43 -5.47
C LEU A 295 -24.06 4.73 -6.04
N PRO A 296 -22.95 4.66 -5.26
CA PRO A 296 -21.63 4.99 -5.77
C PRO A 296 -21.20 4.09 -6.94
N GLN A 297 -21.63 2.83 -6.98
CA GLN A 297 -21.30 1.93 -8.09
C GLN A 297 -21.93 2.35 -9.42
N ILE A 298 -23.18 2.80 -9.41
CA ILE A 298 -23.88 3.27 -10.60
C ILE A 298 -23.24 4.59 -11.05
N LEU A 299 -23.07 5.53 -10.10
CA LEU A 299 -22.49 6.84 -10.39
C LEU A 299 -21.03 6.77 -10.84
N PHE A 300 -20.26 5.81 -10.35
CA PHE A 300 -18.88 5.60 -10.78
C PHE A 300 -18.84 5.16 -12.26
N VAL A 301 -19.64 4.16 -12.64
CA VAL A 301 -19.73 3.68 -14.03
C VAL A 301 -20.20 4.79 -14.95
N MET A 302 -21.24 5.54 -14.57
CA MET A 302 -21.69 6.73 -15.32
C MET A 302 -20.57 7.77 -15.47
N GLY A 303 -19.83 8.05 -14.40
CA GLY A 303 -18.70 8.97 -14.43
C GLY A 303 -17.60 8.58 -15.40
N VAL A 304 -17.30 7.28 -15.51
CA VAL A 304 -16.35 6.76 -16.51
C VAL A 304 -16.86 6.99 -17.94
N PHE A 305 -18.14 6.71 -18.22
CA PHE A 305 -18.73 7.00 -19.54
C PHE A 305 -18.73 8.50 -19.86
N VAL A 306 -19.04 9.35 -18.88
CA VAL A 306 -18.97 10.81 -19.03
C VAL A 306 -17.55 11.25 -19.38
N LEU A 307 -16.53 10.69 -18.71
CA LEU A 307 -15.13 10.99 -19.02
C LEU A 307 -14.72 10.53 -20.42
N ILE A 308 -15.13 9.33 -20.85
CA ILE A 308 -14.86 8.84 -22.21
C ILE A 308 -15.49 9.78 -23.25
N TRP A 309 -16.75 10.17 -23.03
CA TRP A 309 -17.43 11.12 -23.89
C TRP A 309 -16.79 12.52 -23.88
N ARG A 310 -16.31 12.99 -22.73
CA ARG A 310 -15.55 14.25 -22.62
C ARG A 310 -14.23 14.16 -23.38
N ALA A 311 -13.49 13.07 -23.23
CA ALA A 311 -12.26 12.83 -23.97
C ALA A 311 -12.51 12.88 -25.49
N TYR A 312 -13.57 12.21 -25.97
CA TYR A 312 -13.97 12.27 -27.37
C TYR A 312 -14.29 13.70 -27.85
N ARG A 313 -15.04 14.47 -27.05
CA ARG A 313 -15.33 15.87 -27.40
C ARG A 313 -14.10 16.77 -27.38
N ILE A 314 -13.15 16.52 -26.48
CA ILE A 314 -11.86 17.22 -26.45
C ILE A 314 -11.05 16.92 -27.71
N LEU A 315 -11.01 15.66 -28.16
CA LEU A 315 -10.39 15.28 -29.44
C LEU A 315 -11.06 15.98 -30.63
N ARG A 316 -12.37 16.26 -30.56
CA ARG A 316 -13.12 17.06 -31.53
C ARG A 316 -13.00 18.58 -31.34
N GLY A 317 -12.05 19.06 -30.53
CA GLY A 317 -11.75 20.49 -30.37
C GLY A 317 -12.41 21.19 -29.18
N SER A 318 -13.15 20.46 -28.32
CA SER A 318 -13.66 21.06 -27.07
C SER A 318 -12.53 21.42 -26.11
N ARG A 319 -12.74 22.50 -25.33
CA ARG A 319 -11.80 22.89 -24.27
C ARG A 319 -11.84 21.89 -23.09
N ILE A 320 -10.67 21.70 -22.48
CA ILE A 320 -10.47 20.89 -21.28
C ILE A 320 -10.83 21.72 -20.05
N ASN A 321 -11.76 21.23 -19.24
CA ASN A 321 -12.20 21.90 -18.02
C ASN A 321 -11.45 21.36 -16.80
N ALA A 322 -11.42 22.14 -15.71
CA ALA A 322 -10.77 21.74 -14.47
C ALA A 322 -11.43 20.49 -13.86
N SER A 323 -12.75 20.34 -14.02
CA SER A 323 -13.48 19.15 -13.60
C SER A 323 -12.98 17.90 -14.32
N ASP A 324 -12.72 17.96 -15.64
CA ASP A 324 -12.22 16.79 -16.38
C ASP A 324 -10.84 16.37 -15.88
N ALA A 325 -9.96 17.35 -15.62
CA ALA A 325 -8.63 17.10 -15.12
C ALA A 325 -8.66 16.47 -13.71
N VAL A 326 -9.51 16.99 -12.81
CA VAL A 326 -9.68 16.44 -11.47
C VAL A 326 -10.28 15.03 -11.53
N SER A 327 -11.33 14.82 -12.31
CA SER A 327 -11.94 13.49 -12.49
C SER A 327 -10.95 12.49 -13.07
N LEU A 328 -10.16 12.87 -14.08
CA LEU A 328 -9.14 12.01 -14.68
C LEU A 328 -8.01 11.72 -13.68
N ALA A 329 -7.56 12.71 -12.91
CA ALA A 329 -6.54 12.54 -11.88
C ALA A 329 -7.00 11.56 -10.79
N LEU A 330 -8.25 11.68 -10.32
CA LEU A 330 -8.82 10.77 -9.33
C LEU A 330 -8.97 9.35 -9.90
N LEU A 331 -9.44 9.20 -11.13
CA LEU A 331 -9.53 7.91 -11.80
C LEU A 331 -8.15 7.25 -11.96
N ALA A 332 -7.14 8.01 -12.35
CA ALA A 332 -5.76 7.52 -12.46
C ALA A 332 -5.21 7.07 -11.10
N GLY A 333 -5.56 7.75 -10.01
CA GLY A 333 -5.20 7.33 -8.66
C GLY A 333 -5.85 6.00 -8.27
N ILE A 334 -7.15 5.85 -8.54
CA ILE A 334 -7.90 4.61 -8.31
C ILE A 334 -7.29 3.44 -9.10
N VAL A 335 -7.00 3.65 -10.38
CA VAL A 335 -6.38 2.64 -11.27
C VAL A 335 -4.96 2.30 -10.82
N SER A 336 -4.14 3.32 -10.50
CA SER A 336 -2.77 3.11 -10.04
C SER A 336 -2.74 2.31 -8.73
N TYR A 337 -3.64 2.62 -7.80
CA TYR A 337 -3.71 1.89 -6.55
C TYR A 337 -4.23 0.45 -6.74
N ALA A 338 -5.21 0.23 -7.61
CA ALA A 338 -5.64 -1.12 -7.99
C ALA A 338 -4.48 -1.95 -8.54
N PHE A 339 -3.62 -1.34 -9.36
CA PHE A 339 -2.43 -1.98 -9.92
C PHE A 339 -1.43 -2.38 -8.83
N ILE A 340 -1.11 -1.47 -7.89
CA ILE A 340 -0.23 -1.78 -6.74
C ILE A 340 -0.80 -2.92 -5.91
N LEU A 341 -2.09 -2.88 -5.57
CA LEU A 341 -2.72 -3.94 -4.79
C LEU A 341 -2.74 -5.27 -5.54
N THR A 342 -2.89 -5.24 -6.86
CA THR A 342 -2.82 -6.44 -7.70
C THR A 342 -1.44 -7.07 -7.65
N ILE A 343 -0.37 -6.26 -7.78
CA ILE A 343 1.00 -6.76 -7.62
C ILE A 343 1.17 -7.41 -6.25
N LEU A 344 0.73 -6.75 -5.18
CA LEU A 344 0.85 -7.29 -3.82
C LEU A 344 0.01 -8.57 -3.62
N GLN A 345 -1.19 -8.66 -4.22
CA GLN A 345 -2.05 -9.85 -4.12
C GLN A 345 -1.55 -11.03 -4.96
N VAL A 346 -0.88 -10.76 -6.07
CA VAL A 346 -0.27 -11.81 -6.89
C VAL A 346 1.01 -12.33 -6.24
N THR A 347 1.80 -11.43 -5.64
CA THR A 347 3.16 -11.75 -5.20
C THR A 347 3.29 -12.04 -3.71
N SER A 348 2.39 -11.54 -2.85
CA SER A 348 2.61 -11.61 -1.40
C SER A 348 1.40 -11.91 -0.52
N TYR A 349 0.19 -11.52 -0.90
CA TYR A 349 -1.00 -11.65 -0.05
C TYR A 349 -2.13 -12.37 -0.76
N THR A 350 -2.82 -13.28 -0.09
CA THR A 350 -4.06 -13.89 -0.62
C THR A 350 -5.26 -12.94 -0.54
N SER A 351 -5.25 -11.99 0.40
CA SER A 351 -6.25 -10.93 0.50
C SER A 351 -5.68 -9.69 1.20
N ILE A 352 -6.13 -8.51 0.79
CA ILE A 352 -5.69 -7.24 1.38
C ILE A 352 -6.93 -6.42 1.72
N GLY A 353 -7.45 -6.53 2.94
CA GLY A 353 -8.71 -5.88 3.33
C GLY A 353 -8.56 -4.39 3.68
N ARG A 354 -7.67 -4.06 4.63
CA ARG A 354 -7.57 -2.72 5.23
C ARG A 354 -7.22 -1.63 4.20
N GLN A 355 -6.34 -1.97 3.26
CA GLN A 355 -5.85 -1.05 2.24
C GLN A 355 -6.94 -0.69 1.23
N LEU A 356 -7.93 -1.54 0.99
CA LEU A 356 -9.06 -1.25 0.08
C LEU A 356 -9.89 -0.06 0.58
N ASN A 357 -10.02 0.09 1.90
CA ASN A 357 -10.87 1.11 2.51
C ASN A 357 -10.46 2.54 2.17
N THR A 358 -9.19 2.77 1.83
CA THR A 358 -8.70 4.11 1.47
C THR A 358 -9.29 4.62 0.14
N MET A 359 -9.79 3.73 -0.73
CA MET A 359 -10.34 4.16 -2.02
C MET A 359 -11.76 4.69 -1.94
N TYR A 360 -12.52 4.35 -0.90
CA TYR A 360 -13.91 4.81 -0.78
C TYR A 360 -14.07 6.34 -0.84
N PRO A 361 -13.33 7.15 -0.04
CA PRO A 361 -13.43 8.60 -0.16
C PRO A 361 -12.97 9.12 -1.54
N ILE A 362 -12.06 8.41 -2.21
CA ILE A 362 -11.56 8.79 -3.55
C ILE A 362 -12.60 8.50 -4.62
N VAL A 363 -13.29 7.36 -4.54
CA VAL A 363 -14.42 7.01 -5.41
C VAL A 363 -15.54 8.04 -5.27
N LEU A 364 -15.85 8.48 -4.04
CA LEU A 364 -16.82 9.56 -3.82
C LEU A 364 -16.35 10.90 -4.38
N ALA A 365 -15.09 11.27 -4.15
CA ALA A 365 -14.51 12.48 -4.72
C ALA A 365 -14.55 12.46 -6.25
N PHE A 366 -14.30 11.29 -6.86
CA PHE A 366 -14.42 11.09 -8.30
C PHE A 366 -15.87 11.35 -8.75
N VAL A 367 -16.85 10.74 -8.08
CA VAL A 367 -18.27 10.95 -8.37
C VAL A 367 -18.65 12.43 -8.31
N LEU A 368 -18.29 13.12 -7.23
CA LEU A 368 -18.57 14.55 -7.06
C LEU A 368 -17.89 15.41 -8.14
N SER A 369 -16.67 15.06 -8.54
CA SER A 369 -15.90 15.85 -9.50
C SER A 369 -16.53 15.91 -10.90
N TRP A 370 -17.04 14.78 -11.41
CA TRP A 370 -17.65 14.75 -12.75
C TRP A 370 -19.05 15.36 -12.74
N MET A 371 -19.81 15.17 -11.65
CA MET A 371 -21.13 15.80 -11.48
C MET A 371 -21.00 17.33 -11.42
N ALA A 372 -20.03 17.86 -10.68
CA ALA A 372 -19.75 19.30 -10.66
C ALA A 372 -19.39 19.84 -12.06
N GLY A 373 -18.76 19.02 -12.91
CA GLY A 373 -18.47 19.35 -14.30
C GLY A 373 -19.71 19.45 -15.19
N LEU A 374 -20.80 18.75 -14.85
CA LEU A 374 -22.08 18.86 -15.54
C LEU A 374 -22.83 20.15 -15.14
N VAL A 375 -22.90 20.44 -13.84
CA VAL A 375 -23.64 21.61 -13.32
C VAL A 375 -23.04 22.94 -13.82
N ARG A 376 -21.71 23.06 -13.84
CA ARG A 376 -21.01 24.29 -14.30
C ARG A 376 -21.15 24.59 -15.80
N ARG A 377 -21.92 23.81 -16.56
CA ARG A 377 -22.17 24.05 -17.99
C ARG A 377 -23.47 24.79 -18.27
N GLU A 378 -24.34 24.93 -17.28
CA GLU A 378 -25.64 25.61 -17.41
C GLU A 378 -25.59 27.09 -16.96
N SER A 379 -24.41 27.57 -16.56
CA SER A 379 -24.09 28.98 -16.27
C SER A 379 -22.98 29.47 -17.19
#